data_AF-A0A951G8X6-F1
#
_entry.id   AF-A0A951G8X6-F1
#
_cell.length_a   1.000
_cell.length_b   1.000
_cell.length_c   1.000
_cell.angle_alpha   90.00
_cell.angle_beta   90.00
_cell.angle_gamma   90.00
#
_symmetry.space_group_name_H-M   'P 1'
#
loop_
_entity.id
_entity.type
_entity.pdbx_description
1 polymer ?
#
loop_
_entity_poly.entity_id
_entity_poly.type
_entity_poly.pdbx_seq_one_letter_code
_entity_poly.pdbx_strand_id
1 'polypeptide(L)' 'MAETDPEGLADRLEDEADDLEHRSRELGQQTDDVSQEWERKRSDPAVPGAPPPAEDEDGAPPTGAPTGKGDDDRA' A
#
# COMPACT_ATOMS: atom_id res chain seq x y z
N MET A 1 -23.40 -34.38 24.04
CA MET A 1 -22.65 -33.45 23.18
C MET A 1 -22.93 -32.09 23.77
N ALA A 2 -21.90 -31.34 24.17
CA ALA A 2 -22.14 -29.99 24.64
C ALA A 2 -22.77 -29.21 23.49
N GLU A 3 -24.06 -28.93 23.65
CA GLU A 3 -24.81 -27.93 22.92
C GLU A 3 -23.95 -26.66 22.90
N THR A 4 -23.71 -26.11 21.72
CA THR A 4 -22.73 -25.06 21.43
C THR A 4 -22.73 -24.01 22.53
N ASP A 5 -21.68 -23.98 23.35
CA ASP A 5 -21.54 -23.03 24.46
C ASP A 5 -21.49 -21.61 23.89
N PRO A 6 -22.57 -20.82 24.01
CA PRO A 6 -22.66 -19.53 23.35
C PRO A 6 -21.71 -18.51 24.00
N GLU A 7 -21.41 -18.65 25.29
CA GLU A 7 -20.48 -17.79 26.02
C GLU A 7 -19.06 -18.03 25.53
N GLY A 8 -18.62 -19.30 25.49
CA GLY A 8 -17.30 -19.66 24.97
C GLY A 8 -17.10 -19.37 23.47
N LEU A 9 -18.18 -19.20 22.69
CA LEU A 9 -18.07 -18.73 21.30
C LEU A 9 -17.94 -17.20 21.24
N ALA A 10 -18.67 -16.47 22.08
CA ALA A 10 -18.59 -15.02 22.15
C ALA A 10 -17.18 -14.55 22.54
N ASP A 11 -16.61 -15.15 23.59
CA ASP A 11 -15.26 -14.81 24.08
C ASP A 11 -14.20 -15.00 22.99
N ARG A 12 -14.26 -16.10 22.23
CA ARG A 12 -13.31 -16.36 21.13
C ARG A 12 -13.43 -15.35 19.99
N LEU A 13 -14.64 -14.92 19.68
CA LEU A 13 -14.88 -13.96 18.62
C LEU A 13 -14.44 -12.55 19.04
N GLU A 14 -14.57 -12.21 20.33
CA GLU A 14 -14.03 -10.98 20.89
C GLU A 14 -12.50 -10.98 20.83
N ASP A 15 -11.84 -12.05 21.28
CA ASP A 15 -10.39 -12.22 21.18
C ASP A 15 -9.89 -12.13 19.72
N GLU A 16 -10.60 -12.77 18.79
CA GLU A 16 -10.23 -12.74 17.36
C GLU A 16 -10.44 -11.35 16.75
N ALA A 17 -11.50 -10.63 17.15
CA ALA A 17 -11.75 -9.27 16.70
C ALA A 17 -10.67 -8.29 17.19
N ASP A 18 -10.26 -8.40 18.45
CA ASP A 18 -9.20 -7.58 19.03
C ASP A 18 -7.84 -7.84 18.38
N ASP A 19 -7.50 -9.10 18.12
CA ASP A 19 -6.26 -9.46 17.44
C ASP A 19 -6.25 -8.98 15.98
N LEU A 20 -7.38 -9.09 15.27
CA LEU A 20 -7.52 -8.54 13.92
C LEU A 20 -7.40 -7.03 13.91
N GLU A 21 -8.01 -6.33 14.88
CA GLU A 21 -7.90 -4.88 15.00
C GLU A 21 -6.45 -4.46 15.25
N HIS A 22 -5.76 -5.15 16.17
CA HIS A 22 -4.36 -4.89 16.47
C HIS A 22 -3.48 -5.05 15.22
N ARG A 23 -3.61 -6.18 14.52
CA ARG A 23 -2.86 -6.46 13.28
C ARG A 23 -3.19 -5.46 12.18
N SER A 24 -4.45 -5.04 12.06
CA SER A 24 -4.84 -4.03 11.08
C SER A 24 -4.19 -2.67 11.34
N ARG A 25 -4.10 -2.25 12.61
CA ARG A 25 -3.43 -1.00 12.98
C ARG A 25 -1.93 -1.06 12.69
N GLU A 26 -1.28 -2.17 13.03
CA GLU A 26 0.14 -2.37 12.76
C GLU A 26 0.45 -2.34 11.26
N LEU A 27 -0.35 -3.04 10.45
CA LEU A 27 -0.19 -3.07 9.00
C LEU A 27 -0.41 -1.69 8.37
N GLY A 28 -1.38 -0.92 8.88
CA GLY A 28 -1.59 0.46 8.44
C GLY A 28 -0.35 1.32 8.66
N GLN A 29 0.24 1.24 9.86
CA GLN A 29 1.45 2.00 10.19
C GLN A 29 2.65 1.59 9.31
N GLN A 30 2.86 0.29 9.08
CA GLN A 30 3.92 -0.17 8.17
C GLN A 30 3.70 0.31 6.74
N THR A 31 2.44 0.33 6.28
CA THR A 31 2.09 0.83 4.95
C THR A 31 2.43 2.32 4.84
N ASP A 32 2.02 3.12 5.82
CA ASP A 32 2.30 4.56 5.85
C ASP A 32 3.81 4.85 5.87
N ASP A 33 4.59 4.10 6.64
CA ASP A 33 6.04 4.25 6.71
C ASP A 33 6.71 3.94 5.36
N VAL A 34 6.32 2.83 4.74
CA VAL A 34 6.83 2.43 3.41
C VAL A 34 6.41 3.44 2.36
N SER A 35 5.16 3.92 2.37
CA SER A 35 4.69 4.95 1.44
C SER A 35 5.48 6.25 1.57
N GLN A 36 5.75 6.71 2.78
CA GLN A 36 6.58 7.90 3.03
C GLN A 36 8.03 7.71 2.56
N GLU A 37 8.61 6.54 2.81
CA GLU A 37 9.96 6.23 2.34
C GLU A 37 10.04 6.20 0.81
N TRP A 38 9.04 5.61 0.16
CA TRP A 38 8.91 5.59 -1.29
C TRP A 38 8.80 6.99 -1.87
N GLU A 39 7.95 7.85 -1.31
CA GLU A 39 7.79 9.23 -1.78
C GLU A 39 9.09 10.03 -1.62
N ARG A 40 9.80 9.84 -0.50
CA ARG A 40 11.12 10.45 -0.28
C ARG A 40 12.14 10.00 -1.32
N LYS A 41 12.22 8.69 -1.59
CA LYS A 41 13.14 8.14 -2.59
C LYS A 41 12.78 8.57 -4.00
N ARG A 42 11.49 8.68 -4.31
CA ARG A 42 10.99 9.17 -5.60
C ARG A 42 11.37 10.62 -5.84
N SER A 43 11.39 11.43 -4.78
CA SER A 43 11.76 12.85 -4.86
C SER A 43 13.27 13.09 -4.78
N ASP A 44 14.08 12.07 -4.51
CA ASP A 44 15.52 12.18 -4.39
C ASP A 44 16.21 11.91 -5.74
N PRO A 45 16.80 12.93 -6.39
CA PRO A 45 17.47 12.75 -7.68
C PRO A 45 18.75 11.91 -7.60
N ALA A 46 19.28 11.65 -6.40
CA ALA A 46 20.41 10.74 -6.21
C ALA A 46 19.96 9.26 -6.24
N VAL A 47 18.67 8.97 -6.12
CA VAL A 47 18.13 7.61 -6.24
C VAL A 47 18.03 7.23 -7.72
N PRO A 48 18.70 6.14 -8.14
CA PRO A 48 18.63 5.69 -9.53
C PRO A 48 17.19 5.39 -9.97
N GLY A 49 16.77 6.00 -11.07
CA GLY A 49 15.42 5.84 -11.62
C GLY A 49 14.36 6.73 -10.99
N ALA A 50 14.72 7.63 -10.07
CA ALA A 50 13.84 8.71 -9.66
C ALA A 50 13.49 9.60 -10.87
N PRO A 51 12.22 10.03 -11.00
CA PRO A 51 11.86 10.99 -12.04
C PRO A 51 12.68 12.29 -11.87
N PRO A 52 12.98 13.01 -12.97
CA PRO A 52 13.62 14.31 -12.86
C PRO A 52 12.74 15.24 -12.00
N PRO A 53 13.35 16.18 -11.23
CA PRO A 53 12.58 17.15 -10.47
C PRO A 53 11.63 17.88 -11.44
N ALA A 54 10.36 18.01 -11.07
CA ALA A 54 9.39 18.71 -11.89
C ALA A 54 9.86 20.15 -12.08
N GLU A 55 10.12 20.53 -13.31
CA GLU A 55 10.39 21.91 -13.69
C GLU A 55 9.07 22.68 -13.47
N ASP A 56 9.08 23.73 -12.65
CA ASP A 56 7.93 24.60 -12.39
C ASP A 56 7.51 25.31 -13.70
N GLU A 57 6.76 24.62 -14.55
CA GLU A 57 5.99 25.22 -15.63
C GLU A 57 4.53 24.80 -15.48
N ASP A 58 3.68 25.81 -15.29
CA ASP A 58 2.24 25.73 -15.19
C ASP A 58 1.59 24.59 -16.02
N GLY A 59 1.03 23.59 -15.35
CA GLY A 59 -0.19 22.93 -15.81
C GLY A 59 -0.11 21.64 -16.64
N ALA A 60 0.61 20.60 -16.20
CA ALA A 60 0.35 19.24 -16.69
C ALA A 60 0.40 18.19 -15.56
N PRO A 61 -0.61 17.29 -15.42
CA PRO A 61 -0.55 16.22 -14.43
C PRO A 61 0.56 15.21 -14.78
N PRO A 62 1.20 14.58 -13.79
CA PRO A 62 2.34 13.70 -14.03
C PRO A 62 1.90 12.47 -14.84
N THR A 63 2.41 12.35 -16.07
CA THR A 63 2.21 11.16 -16.90
C THR A 63 3.12 10.03 -16.41
N GLY A 64 2.81 9.50 -15.24
CA GLY A 64 3.53 8.39 -14.60
C GLY A 64 2.80 7.06 -14.70
N ALA A 65 2.02 6.83 -15.76
CA ALA A 65 1.44 5.52 -16.04
C ALA A 65 2.45 4.68 -16.84
N PRO A 66 2.90 3.50 -16.36
CA PRO A 66 3.70 2.62 -17.19
C PRO A 66 2.82 2.06 -18.31
N THR A 67 2.94 2.60 -19.52
CA THR A 67 2.41 1.95 -20.71
C THR A 67 3.30 0.75 -21.03
N GLY A 68 3.11 -0.34 -20.29
CA GLY A 68 3.57 -1.65 -20.71
C GLY A 68 2.72 -2.11 -21.89
N LYS A 69 3.16 -1.78 -23.11
CA LYS A 69 2.80 -2.52 -24.31
C LYS A 69 3.92 -2.41 -25.34
N GLY A 70 4.97 -3.20 -25.10
CA GLY A 70 5.90 -3.59 -26.16
C GLY A 70 5.21 -4.53 -27.15
N ASP A 71 5.64 -4.43 -28.40
CA ASP A 71 5.61 -5.39 -29.50
C ASP A 71 4.37 -6.28 -29.74
N ASP A 72 3.68 -6.01 -30.85
CA ASP A 72 3.23 -6.93 -31.93
C ASP A 72 2.35 -6.07 -32.86
N ASP A 73 2.70 -5.72 -34.09
CA ASP A 73 2.75 -6.62 -35.24
C ASP A 73 3.45 -5.88 -36.40
N ARG A 74 4.44 -6.56 -36.98
CA ARG A 74 5.16 -6.19 -38.20
C ARG A 74 4.63 -7.08 -39.32
N ALA A 75 3.80 -6.53 -40.21
CA ALA A 75 3.61 -7.02 -41.58
C ALA A 75 2.90 -5.98 -42.46
#